data_AF-A0A075G5V8-F1
#
_entry.id   AF-A0A075G5V8-F1
#
_cell.length_a   1.000
_cell.length_b   1.000
_cell.length_c   1.000
_cell.angle_alpha   90.00
_cell.angle_beta   90.00
_cell.angle_gamma   90.00
#
_symmetry.space_group_name_H-M   'P 1'
#
loop_
_entity.id
_entity.type
_entity.pdbx_description
1 polymer ?
#
loop_
_entity_poly.entity_id
_entity_poly.type
_entity_poly.pdbx_seq_one_letter_code
_entity_poly.pdbx_strand_id
1 'polypeptide(L)'
;MMFDKTIRVPIDRIGSIVGKSGKTKLWIEQKCNVSLDIDSRSGEVHISSDNEISNPLLAVELVKSLAHGFSKITASNLLDDDKFLSIIDLTQYFKKSSHSISRIKSRVIGQNGKARKVLEEISNTNISVYGHSISIIGSYEQIKLVENALNLLISGAQHKTAYDLLQKSRTQAKLDRMQLWEDGPVVEN
;
A
#
# COMPACT_ATOMS: atom_id res chain seq x y z
N MET A 1 -18.67 -23.43 4.73
CA MET A 1 -17.99 -22.15 4.99
C MET A 1 -17.32 -21.74 3.69
N MET A 2 -17.64 -20.54 3.18
CA MET A 2 -17.27 -20.17 1.80
C MET A 2 -15.90 -19.47 1.73
N PHE A 3 -15.44 -18.89 2.83
CA PHE A 3 -14.08 -18.37 2.97
C PHE A 3 -13.59 -18.51 4.41
N ASP A 4 -12.37 -19.02 4.56
CA ASP A 4 -11.65 -19.11 5.84
C ASP A 4 -10.16 -18.87 5.59
N LYS A 5 -9.58 -17.89 6.31
CA LYS A 5 -8.16 -17.58 6.18
C LYS A 5 -7.58 -17.00 7.46
N THR A 6 -6.48 -17.57 7.91
CA THR A 6 -5.65 -16.99 8.97
C THR A 6 -4.44 -16.28 8.36
N ILE A 7 -4.16 -15.07 8.82
CA ILE A 7 -2.91 -14.36 8.52
C ILE A 7 -2.22 -13.93 9.80
N ARG A 8 -0.89 -13.92 9.78
CA ARG A 8 -0.08 -13.45 10.91
C ARG A 8 0.33 -12.01 10.70
N VAL A 9 0.14 -11.19 11.72
CA VAL A 9 0.50 -9.77 11.74
C VAL A 9 1.50 -9.48 12.86
N PRO A 10 2.33 -8.43 12.74
CA PRO A 10 3.19 -7.97 13.82
C PRO A 10 2.39 -7.60 15.06
N ILE A 11 2.87 -8.02 16.24
CA ILE A 11 2.15 -7.83 17.52
C ILE A 11 1.93 -6.35 17.83
N ASP A 12 2.92 -5.50 17.53
CA ASP A 12 2.84 -4.05 17.71
C ASP A 12 1.82 -3.37 16.77
N ARG A 13 1.33 -4.07 15.75
CA ARG A 13 0.32 -3.57 14.80
C ARG A 13 -1.09 -4.03 15.10
N ILE A 14 -1.27 -4.98 16.01
CA ILE A 14 -2.60 -5.45 16.44
C ILE A 14 -3.46 -4.27 16.91
N GLY A 15 -2.89 -3.34 17.68
CA GLY A 15 -3.61 -2.14 18.13
C GLY A 15 -4.15 -1.27 17.00
N SER A 16 -3.50 -1.25 15.83
CA SER A 16 -3.97 -0.52 14.64
C SER A 16 -5.13 -1.24 13.93
N ILE A 17 -5.14 -2.57 13.98
CA ILE A 17 -6.18 -3.42 13.36
C ILE A 17 -7.43 -3.45 14.25
N VAL A 18 -7.27 -3.56 15.57
CA VAL A 18 -8.37 -3.47 16.53
C VAL A 18 -8.93 -2.04 16.56
N GLY A 19 -8.05 -1.04 16.69
CA GLY A 19 -8.40 0.35 16.86
C GLY A 19 -8.99 0.68 18.24
N LYS A 20 -9.18 1.97 18.53
CA LYS A 20 -9.74 2.42 19.82
C LYS A 20 -11.13 1.80 20.04
N SER A 21 -11.28 1.03 21.11
CA SER A 21 -12.52 0.31 21.44
C SER A 21 -13.02 -0.62 20.33
N GLY A 22 -12.13 -1.21 19.53
CA GLY A 22 -12.51 -2.14 18.46
C GLY A 22 -13.07 -1.47 17.19
N LYS A 23 -13.03 -0.14 17.09
CA LYS A 23 -13.64 0.61 15.98
C LYS A 23 -13.04 0.31 14.61
N THR A 24 -11.77 -0.08 14.52
CA THR A 24 -11.16 -0.42 13.22
C THR A 24 -11.57 -1.83 12.80
N LYS A 25 -11.54 -2.79 13.73
CA LYS A 25 -12.05 -4.15 13.51
C LYS A 25 -13.49 -4.11 12.98
N LEU A 26 -14.38 -3.44 13.72
CA LEU A 26 -15.80 -3.34 13.37
C LEU A 26 -16.00 -2.70 11.99
N TRP A 27 -15.18 -1.70 11.66
CA TRP A 27 -15.24 -1.06 10.35
C TRP A 27 -14.87 -2.01 9.20
N ILE A 28 -13.86 -2.88 9.38
CA ILE A 28 -13.49 -3.89 8.37
C ILE A 28 -14.62 -4.91 8.22
N GLU A 29 -15.13 -5.43 9.34
CA GLU A 29 -16.22 -6.41 9.37
C GLU A 29 -17.46 -5.88 8.65
N GLN A 30 -17.84 -4.63 8.90
CA GLN A 30 -19.00 -3.98 8.27
C GLN A 30 -18.80 -3.67 6.79
N LYS A 31 -17.59 -3.24 6.38
CA LYS A 31 -17.33 -2.90 4.98
C LYS A 31 -17.19 -4.12 4.09
N CYS A 32 -16.74 -5.23 4.64
CA CYS A 32 -16.45 -6.45 3.88
C CYS A 32 -17.47 -7.57 4.12
N ASN A 33 -18.43 -7.40 5.05
CA ASN A 33 -19.35 -8.44 5.51
C ASN A 33 -18.62 -9.72 5.92
N VAL A 34 -17.61 -9.60 6.78
CA VAL A 34 -16.80 -10.72 7.30
C VAL A 34 -16.77 -10.70 8.82
N SER A 35 -16.31 -11.79 9.44
CA SER A 35 -15.92 -11.83 10.85
C SER A 35 -14.40 -11.81 10.99
N LEU A 36 -13.90 -11.06 11.97
CA LEU A 36 -12.50 -11.04 12.37
C LEU A 36 -12.34 -11.60 13.78
N ASP A 37 -11.56 -12.65 13.95
CA ASP A 37 -11.04 -13.07 15.26
C ASP A 37 -9.55 -12.72 15.36
N ILE A 38 -9.14 -12.09 16.46
CA ILE A 38 -7.80 -11.50 16.60
C ILE A 38 -7.19 -11.99 17.91
N ASP A 39 -6.23 -12.90 17.82
CA ASP A 39 -5.43 -13.30 18.97
C ASP A 39 -4.30 -12.28 19.19
N SER A 40 -4.52 -11.43 20.19
CA SER A 40 -3.58 -10.38 20.56
C SER A 40 -2.23 -10.89 21.07
N ARG A 41 -2.12 -12.17 21.44
CA ARG A 41 -0.87 -12.78 21.92
C ARG A 41 -0.01 -13.33 20.79
N SER A 42 -0.62 -14.05 19.84
CA SER A 42 0.07 -14.71 18.73
C SER A 42 0.23 -13.83 17.49
N GLY A 43 -0.57 -12.76 17.39
CA GLY A 43 -0.68 -11.93 16.19
C GLY A 43 -1.44 -12.61 15.06
N GLU A 44 -2.23 -13.64 15.35
CA GLU A 44 -3.08 -14.29 14.36
C GLU A 44 -4.38 -13.52 14.20
N VAL A 45 -4.72 -13.22 12.94
CA VAL A 45 -5.99 -12.64 12.53
C VAL A 45 -6.69 -13.67 11.65
N HIS A 46 -7.76 -14.23 12.15
CA HIS A 46 -8.63 -15.15 11.43
C HIS A 46 -9.75 -14.35 10.78
N ILE A 47 -9.95 -14.59 9.48
CA ILE A 47 -10.91 -13.90 8.63
C ILE A 47 -11.83 -14.98 8.05
N SER A 48 -13.10 -14.92 8.39
CA SER A 48 -14.08 -15.92 7.97
C SER A 48 -15.34 -15.28 7.40
N SER A 49 -15.96 -15.96 6.44
CA SER A 49 -17.26 -15.58 5.88
C SER A 49 -18.03 -16.79 5.37
N ASP A 50 -19.35 -16.76 5.57
CA ASP A 50 -20.34 -17.68 5.05
C ASP A 50 -21.36 -17.00 4.11
N ASN A 51 -21.17 -15.71 3.81
CA ASN A 51 -22.09 -14.90 3.02
C ASN A 51 -21.58 -14.69 1.58
N GLU A 52 -22.46 -14.90 0.58
CA GLU A 52 -22.15 -14.70 -0.84
C GLU A 52 -21.83 -13.25 -1.22
N ILE A 53 -22.36 -12.27 -0.47
CA ILE A 53 -22.18 -10.84 -0.73
C ILE A 53 -20.92 -10.29 0.00
N SER A 54 -20.14 -11.16 0.65
CA SER A 54 -18.92 -10.75 1.35
C SER A 54 -17.75 -10.46 0.41
N ASN A 55 -16.86 -9.56 0.83
CA ASN A 55 -15.60 -9.28 0.15
C ASN A 55 -14.40 -9.65 1.06
N PRO A 56 -14.15 -10.95 1.27
CA PRO A 56 -13.09 -11.39 2.17
C PRO A 56 -11.68 -11.07 1.66
N LEU A 57 -11.50 -10.91 0.35
CA LEU A 57 -10.20 -10.51 -0.22
C LEU A 57 -9.86 -9.08 0.17
N LEU A 58 -10.81 -8.15 0.08
CA LEU A 58 -10.63 -6.78 0.55
C LEU A 58 -10.35 -6.74 2.06
N ALA A 59 -11.04 -7.57 2.87
CA ALA A 59 -10.74 -7.66 4.30
C ALA A 59 -9.28 -8.08 4.56
N VAL A 60 -8.77 -9.06 3.80
CA VAL A 60 -7.35 -9.47 3.87
C VAL A 60 -6.42 -8.31 3.52
N GLU A 61 -6.72 -7.54 2.46
CA GLU A 61 -5.90 -6.39 2.05
C GLU A 61 -5.94 -5.24 3.07
N LEU A 62 -7.10 -4.96 3.67
CA LEU A 62 -7.24 -3.98 4.75
C LEU A 62 -6.43 -4.40 5.99
N VAL A 63 -6.53 -5.66 6.42
CA VAL A 63 -5.73 -6.16 7.55
C VAL A 63 -4.24 -6.11 7.23
N LYS A 64 -3.83 -6.52 6.01
CA LYS A 64 -2.43 -6.44 5.58
C LYS A 64 -1.92 -5.00 5.55
N SER A 65 -2.64 -4.06 4.95
CA SER A 65 -2.21 -2.66 4.88
C SER A 65 -1.99 -2.06 6.27
N LEU A 66 -2.91 -2.32 7.22
CA LEU A 66 -2.77 -1.92 8.62
C LEU A 66 -1.58 -2.61 9.31
N ALA A 67 -1.35 -3.90 9.04
CA ALA A 67 -0.20 -4.64 9.54
C ALA A 67 1.13 -4.10 8.99
N HIS A 68 1.13 -3.51 7.80
CA HIS A 68 2.30 -2.92 7.15
C HIS A 68 2.42 -1.40 7.35
N GLY A 69 1.84 -0.88 8.44
CA GLY A 69 2.12 0.47 8.92
C GLY A 69 1.17 1.56 8.44
N PHE A 70 0.19 1.24 7.58
CA PHE A 70 -0.83 2.22 7.23
C PHE A 70 -1.80 2.52 8.38
N SER A 71 -2.35 3.72 8.37
CA SER A 71 -3.46 4.12 9.24
C SER A 71 -4.80 3.64 8.68
N LYS A 72 -5.87 3.62 9.49
CA LYS A 72 -7.23 3.34 8.98
C LYS A 72 -7.64 4.28 7.84
N ILE A 73 -7.29 5.56 7.95
CA ILE A 73 -7.64 6.60 6.97
C ILE A 73 -6.95 6.33 5.62
N THR A 74 -5.70 5.85 5.66
CA THR A 74 -4.97 5.53 4.43
C THR A 74 -5.41 4.18 3.86
N ALA A 75 -5.64 3.19 4.73
CA ALA A 75 -6.11 1.87 4.34
C ALA A 75 -7.50 1.93 3.67
N SER A 76 -8.36 2.88 4.06
CA SER A 76 -9.68 3.03 3.43
C SER A 76 -9.63 3.41 1.95
N ASN A 77 -8.48 3.83 1.42
CA ASN A 77 -8.31 4.01 -0.02
C ASN A 77 -8.48 2.69 -0.80
N LEU A 78 -8.23 1.53 -0.18
CA LEU A 78 -8.47 0.22 -0.80
C LEU A 78 -9.95 -0.13 -0.95
N LEU A 79 -10.87 0.70 -0.42
CA LEU A 79 -12.30 0.56 -0.70
C LEU A 79 -12.67 1.04 -2.12
N ASP A 80 -11.75 1.74 -2.79
CA ASP A 80 -11.90 2.13 -4.19
C ASP A 80 -11.38 1.00 -5.08
N ASP A 81 -12.19 0.57 -6.05
CA ASP A 81 -11.89 -0.56 -6.93
C ASP A 81 -10.65 -0.31 -7.82
N ASP A 82 -10.23 0.95 -7.99
CA ASP A 82 -9.03 1.33 -8.74
C ASP A 82 -7.75 1.36 -7.88
N LYS A 83 -7.83 1.08 -6.58
CA LYS A 83 -6.70 1.11 -5.65
C LYS A 83 -6.30 -0.29 -5.21
N PHE A 84 -5.00 -0.53 -5.26
CA PHE A 84 -4.40 -1.81 -4.90
C PHE A 84 -3.34 -1.62 -3.82
N LEU A 85 -3.01 -2.71 -3.13
CA LEU A 85 -1.92 -2.77 -2.15
C LEU A 85 -0.73 -3.53 -2.75
N SER A 86 0.44 -2.88 -2.83
CA SER A 86 1.72 -3.57 -3.05
C SER A 86 2.53 -3.61 -1.76
N ILE A 87 3.19 -4.74 -1.49
CA ILE A 87 4.08 -4.94 -0.34
C ILE A 87 5.39 -5.52 -0.84
N ILE A 88 6.46 -4.73 -0.73
CA ILE A 88 7.81 -5.09 -1.10
C ILE A 88 8.55 -5.57 0.15
N ASP A 89 8.91 -6.84 0.18
CA ASP A 89 9.74 -7.41 1.25
C ASP A 89 11.24 -7.17 0.95
N LEU A 90 11.86 -6.27 1.74
CA LEU A 90 13.27 -5.91 1.58
C LEU A 90 14.21 -7.07 1.91
N THR A 91 13.76 -8.09 2.64
CA THR A 91 14.60 -9.25 2.97
C THR A 91 14.95 -10.09 1.74
N GLN A 92 14.09 -10.05 0.70
CA GLN A 92 14.30 -10.75 -0.56
C GLN A 92 15.48 -10.16 -1.37
N TYR A 93 15.73 -8.85 -1.21
CA TYR A 93 16.80 -8.15 -1.93
C TYR A 93 18.16 -8.21 -1.20
N PHE A 94 18.16 -8.27 0.13
CA PHE A 94 19.39 -8.07 0.93
C PHE A 94 19.79 -9.25 1.81
N LYS A 95 19.30 -10.48 1.53
CA LYS A 95 19.63 -11.73 2.26
C LYS A 95 19.73 -11.53 3.78
N LYS A 96 18.72 -10.89 4.37
CA LYS A 96 18.61 -10.59 5.82
C LYS A 96 19.71 -9.68 6.42
N SER A 97 20.53 -8.99 5.63
CA SER A 97 21.46 -7.98 6.14
C SER A 97 20.70 -6.80 6.76
N SER A 98 20.67 -6.74 8.09
CA SER A 98 19.99 -5.68 8.85
C SER A 98 20.53 -4.28 8.52
N HIS A 99 21.84 -4.16 8.30
CA HIS A 99 22.49 -2.90 7.94
C HIS A 99 22.06 -2.41 6.55
N SER A 100 21.98 -3.31 5.57
CA SER A 100 21.56 -2.95 4.21
C SER A 100 20.09 -2.53 4.19
N ILE A 101 19.22 -3.28 4.87
CA ILE A 101 17.80 -2.95 5.00
C ILE A 101 17.62 -1.61 5.72
N SER A 102 18.35 -1.36 6.81
CA SER A 102 18.31 -0.09 7.54
C SER A 102 18.71 1.09 6.66
N ARG A 103 19.82 0.97 5.93
CA ARG A 103 20.31 2.01 4.99
C ARG A 103 19.27 2.36 3.93
N ILE A 104 18.60 1.35 3.36
CA ILE A 104 17.59 1.55 2.31
C ILE A 104 16.35 2.21 2.87
N LYS A 105 15.87 1.78 4.04
CA LYS A 105 14.78 2.47 4.73
C LYS A 105 15.13 3.93 4.96
N SER A 106 16.34 4.24 5.42
CA SER A 106 16.80 5.62 5.61
C SER A 106 16.80 6.42 4.31
N ARG A 107 17.14 5.82 3.16
CA ARG A 107 17.04 6.49 1.85
C ARG A 107 15.58 6.74 1.51
N VAL A 108 14.73 5.72 1.49
CA VAL A 108 13.31 5.84 1.11
C VAL A 108 12.57 6.84 2.01
N ILE A 109 12.80 6.81 3.31
CA ILE A 109 12.23 7.78 4.26
C ILE A 109 12.83 9.17 4.00
N GLY A 110 14.15 9.24 3.87
CA GLY A 110 14.90 10.49 3.78
C GLY A 110 14.88 11.29 5.08
N GLN A 111 15.56 12.43 5.09
CA GLN A 111 15.61 13.31 6.26
C GLN A 111 14.19 13.75 6.66
N ASN A 112 13.78 13.46 7.90
CA ASN A 112 12.46 13.78 8.45
C ASN A 112 11.28 13.28 7.59
N GLY A 113 11.46 12.18 6.84
CA GLY A 113 10.43 11.65 5.96
C GLY A 113 10.25 12.42 4.65
N LYS A 114 11.12 13.38 4.33
CA LYS A 114 10.99 14.26 3.16
C LYS A 114 11.01 13.49 1.84
N ALA A 115 11.87 12.47 1.71
CA ALA A 115 11.96 11.73 0.45
C ALA A 115 10.68 10.93 0.19
N ARG A 116 10.18 10.23 1.20
CA ARG A 116 8.90 9.51 1.13
C ARG A 116 7.75 10.43 0.73
N LYS A 117 7.63 11.60 1.37
CA LYS A 117 6.60 12.60 1.05
C LYS A 117 6.68 13.06 -0.40
N VAL A 118 7.87 13.36 -0.90
CA VAL A 118 8.07 13.76 -2.31
C VAL A 118 7.69 12.63 -3.27
N LEU A 119 8.02 11.38 -2.96
CA LEU A 119 7.59 10.23 -3.76
C LEU A 119 6.06 10.11 -3.78
N GLU A 120 5.40 10.21 -2.63
CA GLU A 120 3.93 10.19 -2.49
C GLU A 120 3.28 11.32 -3.31
N GLU A 121 3.78 12.55 -3.19
CA GLU A 121 3.23 13.74 -3.87
C GLU A 121 3.38 13.68 -5.40
N ILE A 122 4.54 13.23 -5.91
CA ILE A 122 4.75 13.16 -7.35
C ILE A 122 3.92 12.04 -7.97
N SER A 123 3.88 10.87 -7.31
CA SER A 123 3.21 9.67 -7.82
C SER A 123 1.70 9.62 -7.52
N ASN A 124 1.21 10.48 -6.62
CA ASN A 124 -0.15 10.44 -6.08
C ASN A 124 -0.49 9.07 -5.47
N THR A 125 0.41 8.57 -4.61
CA THR A 125 0.26 7.30 -3.88
C THR A 125 0.43 7.51 -2.37
N ASN A 126 0.12 6.49 -1.59
CA ASN A 126 0.50 6.43 -0.18
C ASN A 126 1.59 5.37 0.02
N ILE A 127 2.64 5.72 0.75
CA ILE A 127 3.81 4.87 0.99
C ILE A 127 4.02 4.71 2.49
N SER A 128 4.05 3.47 2.95
CA SER A 128 4.43 3.08 4.30
C SER A 128 5.80 2.38 4.29
N VAL A 129 6.66 2.71 5.25
CA VAL A 129 7.92 2.02 5.48
C VAL A 129 7.89 1.46 6.90
N TYR A 130 7.71 0.14 7.02
CA TYR A 130 7.50 -0.52 8.31
C TYR A 130 8.22 -1.87 8.37
N GLY A 131 8.88 -2.15 9.49
CA GLY A 131 9.63 -3.39 9.69
C GLY A 131 10.71 -3.61 8.63
N HIS A 132 10.54 -4.67 7.84
CA HIS A 132 11.37 -5.01 6.68
C HIS A 132 10.63 -4.85 5.35
N SER A 133 9.53 -4.11 5.34
CA SER A 133 8.68 -3.92 4.16
C SER A 133 8.52 -2.45 3.79
N ILE A 134 8.32 -2.21 2.50
CA ILE A 134 7.78 -0.96 1.97
C ILE A 134 6.44 -1.31 1.33
N SER A 135 5.39 -0.59 1.69
CA SER A 135 4.04 -0.84 1.16
C SER A 135 3.50 0.39 0.49
N ILE A 136 2.74 0.18 -0.58
CA ILE A 136 2.23 1.24 -1.46
C ILE A 136 0.74 1.01 -1.67
N ILE A 137 -0.06 2.07 -1.59
CA ILE A 137 -1.47 2.10 -2.02
C ILE A 137 -1.61 3.10 -3.16
N GLY A 138 -2.18 2.67 -4.28
CA GLY A 138 -2.36 3.46 -5.50
C GLY A 138 -3.00 2.64 -6.63
N SER A 139 -3.18 3.23 -7.81
CA SER A 139 -3.54 2.47 -9.01
C SER A 139 -2.39 1.56 -9.44
N TYR A 140 -2.69 0.59 -10.30
CA TYR A 140 -1.69 -0.34 -10.82
C TYR A 140 -0.50 0.40 -11.49
N GLU A 141 -0.78 1.41 -12.31
CA GLU A 141 0.23 2.23 -12.98
C GLU A 141 1.04 3.03 -11.98
N GLN A 142 0.38 3.64 -11.00
CA GLN A 142 1.03 4.44 -9.97
C GLN A 142 1.97 3.58 -9.11
N ILE A 143 1.51 2.40 -8.69
CA ILE A 143 2.32 1.43 -7.93
C ILE A 143 3.56 1.04 -8.73
N LYS A 144 3.39 0.64 -10.00
CA LYS A 144 4.52 0.24 -10.86
C LYS A 144 5.55 1.36 -11.02
N LEU A 145 5.11 2.60 -11.14
CA LEU A 145 6.01 3.76 -11.20
C LEU A 145 6.78 3.96 -9.90
N VAL A 146 6.11 3.84 -8.76
CA VAL A 146 6.76 3.94 -7.44
C VAL A 146 7.74 2.80 -7.23
N GLU A 147 7.39 1.57 -7.59
CA GLU A 147 8.29 0.40 -7.52
C GLU A 147 9.56 0.62 -8.34
N ASN A 148 9.45 1.16 -9.55
CA ASN A 148 10.62 1.51 -10.36
C ASN A 148 11.49 2.58 -9.69
N ALA A 149 10.88 3.62 -9.12
CA ALA A 149 11.61 4.65 -8.38
C ALA A 149 12.28 4.11 -7.11
N LEU A 150 11.61 3.20 -6.39
CA LEU A 150 12.17 2.52 -5.22
C LEU A 150 13.33 1.61 -5.63
N ASN A 151 13.24 0.88 -6.74
CA ASN A 151 14.33 0.05 -7.24
C ASN A 151 15.60 0.86 -7.52
N LEU A 152 15.47 2.09 -8.03
CA LEU A 152 16.60 3.02 -8.17
C LEU A 152 17.21 3.37 -6.81
N LEU A 153 16.38 3.74 -5.82
CA LEU A 153 16.85 4.09 -4.48
C LEU A 153 17.52 2.91 -3.75
N ILE A 154 16.93 1.71 -3.89
CA ILE A 154 17.40 0.43 -3.37
C ILE A 154 18.78 0.08 -3.97
N SER A 155 18.96 0.33 -5.27
CA SER A 155 20.22 0.11 -5.99
C SER A 155 21.27 1.20 -5.73
N GLY A 156 20.97 2.19 -4.89
CA GLY A 156 21.92 3.24 -4.50
C GLY A 156 21.91 4.48 -5.39
N ALA A 157 21.03 4.59 -6.39
CA ALA A 157 20.91 5.77 -7.24
C ALA A 157 20.47 7.00 -6.45
N GLN A 158 20.84 8.19 -6.93
CA GLN A 158 20.50 9.45 -6.27
C GLN A 158 18.98 9.65 -6.19
N HIS A 159 18.53 10.35 -5.14
CA HIS A 159 17.12 10.75 -4.99
C HIS A 159 16.58 11.51 -6.20
N LYS A 160 17.41 12.40 -6.76
CA LYS A 160 17.07 13.16 -7.96
C LYS A 160 16.69 12.23 -9.12
N THR A 161 17.44 11.15 -9.34
CA THR A 161 17.16 10.18 -10.41
C THR A 161 15.80 9.51 -10.24
N ALA A 162 15.42 9.15 -9.01
CA ALA A 162 14.11 8.58 -8.72
C ALA A 162 12.98 9.60 -8.93
N TYR A 163 13.18 10.86 -8.54
CA TYR A 163 12.20 11.93 -8.75
C TYR A 163 12.02 12.29 -10.22
N ASP A 164 13.12 12.40 -10.96
CA ASP A 164 13.10 12.69 -12.40
C ASP A 164 12.34 11.62 -13.18
N LEU A 165 12.49 10.34 -12.79
CA LEU A 165 11.72 9.23 -13.37
C LEU A 165 10.20 9.42 -13.17
N LEU A 166 9.78 9.70 -11.93
CA LEU A 166 8.37 9.90 -11.60
C LEU A 166 7.80 11.14 -12.29
N GLN A 167 8.55 12.24 -12.32
CA GLN A 167 8.12 13.48 -12.99
C GLN A 167 7.98 13.29 -14.50
N LYS A 168 8.94 12.63 -15.15
CA LYS A 168 8.87 12.35 -16.58
C LYS A 168 7.63 11.52 -16.91
N SER A 169 7.37 10.47 -16.13
CA SER A 169 6.19 9.64 -16.35
C SER A 169 4.87 10.39 -16.11
N ARG A 170 4.81 11.25 -15.08
CA ARG A 170 3.64 12.10 -14.83
C ARG A 170 3.38 13.08 -15.97
N THR A 171 4.43 13.70 -16.51
CA THR A 171 4.32 14.60 -17.66
C THR A 171 3.82 13.85 -18.88
N GLN A 172 4.36 12.65 -19.16
CA GLN A 172 3.91 11.83 -20.28
C GLN A 172 2.42 11.46 -20.15
N ALA A 173 1.99 10.94 -19.00
CA ALA A 173 0.59 10.58 -18.77
C ALA A 173 -0.38 11.77 -18.91
N LYS A 174 0.09 12.99 -18.63
CA LYS A 174 -0.70 14.22 -18.85
C LYS A 174 -0.83 14.52 -20.35
N LEU A 175 0.26 14.37 -21.12
CA LEU A 175 0.25 14.56 -22.57
C LEU A 175 -0.65 13.52 -23.26
N ASP A 176 -0.52 12.25 -22.89
CA ASP A 176 -1.33 11.16 -23.47
C ASP A 176 -2.84 11.41 -23.23
N ARG A 177 -3.20 11.91 -22.04
CA ARG A 177 -4.59 12.29 -21.72
C ARG A 177 -5.09 13.47 -22.57
N MET A 178 -4.23 14.45 -22.87
CA MET A 178 -4.59 15.58 -23.72
C MET A 178 -4.84 15.13 -25.16
N GLN A 179 -3.99 14.24 -25.70
CA GLN A 179 -4.17 13.67 -27.04
C GLN A 179 -5.50 12.91 -27.16
N LEU A 180 -5.83 12.08 -26.16
CA LEU A 180 -7.11 11.35 -26.11
C LEU A 180 -8.35 12.28 -26.11
N TRP A 181 -8.24 13.51 -25.60
CA TRP A 181 -9.32 14.50 -25.64
C TRP A 181 -9.41 15.23 -26.97
N GLU A 182 -8.29 15.46 -27.65
CA GLU A 182 -8.27 16.03 -29.01
C GLU A 182 -8.81 15.03 -30.05
N ASP A 183 -8.59 13.74 -29.85
CA ASP A 183 -9.05 12.66 -30.74
C ASP A 183 -10.45 12.09 -30.38
N GLY A 184 -11.15 12.69 -29.41
CA GLY A 184 -12.50 12.26 -29.01
C GLY A 184 -13.55 12.49 -30.11
N PRO A 185 -14.64 11.69 -30.15
CA PRO A 185 -15.64 11.82 -31.20
C PRO A 185 -16.29 13.20 -31.13
N VAL A 186 -16.25 13.94 -32.24
CA VAL A 186 -17.06 15.14 -32.42
C VAL A 186 -18.51 14.69 -32.34
N VAL A 187 -19.21 15.08 -31.27
CA VAL A 187 -20.65 14.88 -31.16
C VAL A 187 -21.29 15.85 -32.16
N GLU A 188 -21.55 15.37 -33.38
CA GLU A 188 -22.40 16.08 -34.33
C GLU A 188 -23.82 16.11 -33.75
N ASN A 189 -24.33 17.32 -33.50
CA ASN A 189 -25.71 17.58 -33.09
C ASN A 189 -26.66 17.55 -34.28
#